data_AF-A0A3M0YA95-F1
#
_entry.id   AF-A0A3M0YA95-F1
#
_cell.length_a   1.000
_cell.length_b   1.000
_cell.length_c   1.000
_cell.angle_alpha   90.00
_cell.angle_beta   90.00
_cell.angle_gamma   90.00
#
_symmetry.space_group_name_H-M   'P 1'
#
loop_
_entity.id
_entity.type
_entity.pdbx_description
1 polymer ?
#
loop_
_entity_poly.entity_id
_entity_poly.type
_entity_poly.pdbx_seq_one_letter_code
_entity_poly.pdbx_strand_id
1 'polypeptide(L)'
;LPDPDADPLAAVEHEDWEHYSQARLYQALASLDERSRDILENRWLAEEKLTLQALADKYGVSAERIRQLEKAALQKLRRALQEDAALLA
;
A
#
# COMPACT_ATOMS: atom_id res chain seq x y z
N LEU A 1 16.48 25.99 17.80
CA LEU A 1 17.76 25.57 17.20
C LEU A 1 17.71 24.05 17.11
N PRO A 2 18.03 23.42 15.97
CA PRO A 2 18.08 21.96 15.89
C PRO A 2 19.23 21.42 16.76
N ASP A 3 19.06 20.21 17.31
CA ASP A 3 19.98 19.59 18.27
C ASP A 3 21.38 19.36 17.65
N PRO A 4 22.48 19.73 18.35
CA PRO A 4 23.85 19.55 17.87
C PRO A 4 24.35 18.09 17.93
N ASP A 5 23.59 17.18 18.54
CA ASP A 5 23.87 15.74 18.62
C ASP A 5 23.04 14.89 17.63
N ALA A 6 22.31 15.54 16.70
CA ALA A 6 21.72 14.83 15.58
C ALA A 6 22.85 14.37 14.65
N ASP A 7 23.29 13.12 14.84
CA ASP A 7 24.27 12.46 13.99
C ASP A 7 23.85 12.64 12.52
N PRO A 8 24.63 13.38 11.70
CA PRO A 8 24.31 13.60 10.29
C PRO A 8 24.16 12.28 9.52
N LEU A 9 24.84 11.23 9.96
CA LEU A 9 24.73 9.90 9.37
C LEU A 9 23.34 9.31 9.63
N ALA A 10 22.84 9.40 10.87
CA ALA A 10 21.50 8.93 11.23
C ALA A 10 20.38 9.70 10.51
N ALA A 11 20.57 11.01 10.27
CA ALA A 11 19.62 11.81 9.51
C ALA A 11 19.56 11.39 8.03
N VAL A 12 20.71 11.14 7.40
CA VAL A 12 20.79 10.67 6.00
C VAL A 12 20.23 9.26 5.86
N GLU A 13 20.54 8.34 6.79
CA GLU A 13 19.98 6.98 6.79
C GLU A 13 18.45 6.99 6.91
N HIS A 14 17.89 7.92 7.69
CA HIS A 14 16.44 8.06 7.85
C HIS A 14 15.77 8.56 6.56
N GLU A 15 16.33 9.60 5.93
CA GLU A 15 15.80 10.14 4.67
C GLU A 15 15.89 9.14 3.51
N ASP A 16 16.97 8.37 3.44
CA ASP A 16 17.13 7.31 2.44
C ASP A 16 16.11 6.18 2.66
N TRP A 17 15.85 5.81 3.91
CA TRP A 17 14.86 4.80 4.27
C TRP A 17 13.43 5.24 3.93
N GLU A 18 13.07 6.49 4.22
CA GLU A 18 11.77 7.04 3.85
C GLU A 18 11.59 7.09 2.33
N HIS A 19 12.58 7.56 1.58
CA HIS A 19 12.50 7.58 0.12
C HIS A 19 12.40 6.18 -0.48
N TYR A 20 13.17 5.23 0.02
CA TYR A 20 13.18 3.86 -0.46
C TYR A 20 11.85 3.15 -0.18
N SER A 21 11.33 3.26 1.05
CA SER A 21 10.03 2.68 1.43
C SER A 21 8.86 3.29 0.64
N GLN A 22 8.89 4.61 0.40
CA GLN A 22 7.89 5.28 -0.44
C GLN A 22 7.96 4.79 -1.89
N ALA A 23 9.14 4.73 -2.50
CA ALA A 23 9.31 4.27 -3.89
C ALA A 23 8.78 2.84 -4.09
N ARG A 24 9.01 1.96 -3.11
CA ARG A 24 8.51 0.57 -3.12
C ARG A 24 7.00 0.49 -2.95
N LEU A 25 6.41 1.31 -2.07
CA LEU A 25 4.96 1.42 -1.94
C LEU A 25 4.33 1.86 -3.28
N TYR A 26 4.90 2.87 -3.94
CA TYR A 26 4.42 3.33 -5.25
C TYR A 26 4.54 2.24 -6.32
N GLN A 27 5.64 1.48 -6.36
CA GLN A 27 5.78 0.33 -7.25
C GLN A 27 4.76 -0.76 -6.93
N ALA A 28 4.51 -1.05 -5.66
CA ALA A 28 3.53 -2.04 -5.24
C ALA A 28 2.12 -1.65 -5.68
N LEU A 29 1.74 -0.39 -5.51
CA LEU A 29 0.47 0.17 -6.02
C LEU A 29 0.39 0.11 -7.55
N ALA A 30 1.49 0.39 -8.25
CA ALA A 30 1.57 0.27 -9.72
C ALA A 30 1.48 -1.19 -10.21
N SER A 31 1.84 -2.16 -9.37
CA SER A 31 1.75 -3.61 -9.69
C SER A 31 0.34 -4.20 -9.48
N LEU A 32 -0.58 -3.41 -8.91
CA LEU A 32 -1.98 -3.77 -8.81
C LEU A 32 -2.66 -3.51 -10.15
N ASP A 33 -3.53 -4.43 -10.56
CA ASP A 33 -4.43 -4.16 -11.67
C ASP A 33 -5.40 -3.02 -11.28
N GLU A 34 -5.84 -2.27 -12.30
CA GLU A 34 -6.69 -1.08 -12.11
C GLU A 34 -7.94 -1.38 -11.28
N ARG A 35 -8.53 -2.56 -11.46
CA ARG A 35 -9.71 -3.01 -10.71
C ARG A 35 -9.37 -3.26 -9.24
N SER A 36 -8.29 -3.96 -8.94
CA SER A 36 -7.83 -4.18 -7.56
C SER A 36 -7.48 -2.87 -6.85
N ARG A 37 -6.89 -1.91 -7.56
CA ARG A 37 -6.60 -0.57 -7.03
C ARG A 37 -7.89 0.19 -6.70
N ASP A 38 -8.84 0.25 -7.64
CA ASP A 38 -10.14 0.92 -7.40
C ASP A 38 -10.90 0.26 -6.23
N ILE A 39 -10.87 -1.07 -6.10
CA ILE A 39 -11.47 -1.77 -4.95
C ILE A 39 -10.83 -1.31 -3.63
N LEU A 40 -9.50 -1.20 -3.56
CA LEU A 40 -8.83 -0.73 -2.35
C LEU A 40 -9.14 0.74 -2.06
N GLU A 41 -9.08 1.61 -3.07
CA GLU A 41 -9.39 3.03 -2.94
C GLU A 41 -10.80 3.24 -2.39
N ASN A 42 -11.81 2.61 -3.01
CA ASN A 42 -13.20 2.76 -2.60
C ASN A 42 -13.52 2.13 -1.23
N ARG A 43 -12.72 1.18 -0.75
CA ARG A 43 -12.95 0.52 0.55
C ARG A 43 -12.16 1.11 1.71
N TRP A 44 -11.01 1.73 1.44
CA TRP A 44 -10.07 2.17 2.47
C TRP A 44 -9.81 3.66 2.45
N LEU A 45 -9.69 4.26 1.26
CA LEU A 45 -9.22 5.63 1.05
C LEU A 45 -10.35 6.62 0.75
N ALA A 46 -11.49 6.15 0.24
CA ALA A 46 -12.66 6.98 0.00
C ALA A 46 -13.31 7.46 1.30
N GLU A 47 -13.80 8.70 1.29
CA GLU A 47 -14.59 9.27 2.40
C GLU A 47 -15.87 8.46 2.65
N GLU A 48 -16.58 8.12 1.57
CA GLU A 48 -17.72 7.20 1.61
C GLU A 48 -17.29 5.82 1.12
N LYS A 49 -17.13 4.89 2.07
CA LYS A 49 -16.63 3.55 1.77
C LYS A 49 -17.71 2.69 1.13
N LEU A 50 -17.42 2.15 -0.03
CA LEU A 50 -18.32 1.20 -0.69
C LEU A 50 -18.27 -0.17 0.01
N THR A 51 -19.44 -0.82 0.07
CA THR A 51 -19.53 -2.21 0.55
C THR A 51 -19.04 -3.18 -0.52
N LEU A 52 -18.71 -4.41 -0.11
CA LEU A 52 -18.40 -5.51 -1.05
C LEU A 52 -19.52 -5.73 -2.07
N GLN A 53 -20.78 -5.59 -1.64
CA GLN A 53 -21.94 -5.77 -2.51
C GLN A 53 -22.05 -4.63 -3.53
N ALA A 54 -21.87 -3.37 -3.12
CA ALA A 54 -21.89 -2.23 -4.04
C ALA A 54 -20.79 -2.33 -5.12
N LEU A 55 -19.60 -2.78 -4.74
CA LEU A 55 -18.51 -3.04 -5.70
C LEU A 55 -18.79 -4.24 -6.58
N ALA A 56 -19.40 -5.30 -6.04
CA ALA A 56 -19.83 -6.47 -6.81
C ALA A 56 -20.85 -6.08 -7.88
N ASP A 57 -21.82 -5.26 -7.53
CA ASP A 57 -22.84 -4.72 -8.43
C ASP A 57 -22.20 -3.80 -9.49
N LYS A 58 -21.28 -2.91 -9.10
CA LYS A 58 -20.51 -2.03 -10.01
C LYS A 58 -19.74 -2.82 -11.07
N TYR A 59 -19.13 -3.94 -10.69
CA TYR A 59 -18.25 -4.73 -11.56
C TYR A 59 -18.93 -5.95 -12.20
N GLY A 60 -20.20 -6.22 -11.89
CA GLY A 60 -20.92 -7.38 -12.39
C GLY A 60 -20.31 -8.72 -11.95
N VAL A 61 -19.74 -8.77 -10.74
CA VAL A 61 -19.12 -9.99 -10.17
C VAL A 61 -19.73 -10.28 -8.80
N SER A 62 -19.38 -11.40 -8.18
CA SER A 62 -19.85 -11.70 -6.82
C SER A 62 -19.09 -10.89 -5.75
N ALA A 63 -19.72 -10.64 -4.61
CA ALA A 63 -19.08 -10.02 -3.44
C ALA A 63 -17.84 -10.80 -2.96
N GLU A 64 -17.88 -12.13 -3.04
CA GLU A 64 -16.73 -12.97 -2.73
C GLU A 64 -15.58 -12.74 -3.72
N ARG A 65 -15.87 -12.51 -5.01
CA ARG A 65 -14.84 -12.17 -5.99
C ARG A 65 -14.16 -10.84 -5.66
N ILE A 66 -14.93 -9.83 -5.25
CA ILE A 66 -14.37 -8.55 -4.79
C ILE A 66 -13.48 -8.76 -3.55
N ARG A 67 -13.93 -9.56 -2.59
CA ARG A 67 -13.14 -9.90 -1.39
C ARG A 67 -11.81 -10.58 -1.74
N GLN A 68 -11.82 -11.49 -2.71
CA GLN A 68 -10.60 -12.15 -3.20
C GLN A 68 -9.63 -11.15 -3.82
N LEU A 69 -10.12 -10.24 -4.67
CA LEU A 69 -9.31 -9.19 -5.28
C LEU A 69 -8.71 -8.26 -4.23
N GLU A 70 -9.51 -7.81 -3.26
CA GLU A 70 -9.05 -7.00 -2.13
C GLU A 70 -7.92 -7.71 -1.35
N LYS A 71 -8.14 -8.99 -0.98
CA LYS A 71 -7.14 -9.77 -0.24
C LYS A 71 -5.84 -9.94 -1.03
N ALA A 72 -5.94 -10.22 -2.33
CA ALA A 72 -4.78 -10.37 -3.20
C ALA A 72 -3.99 -9.05 -3.31
N ALA A 73 -4.70 -7.92 -3.43
CA ALA A 73 -4.10 -6.60 -3.49
C ALA A 73 -3.38 -6.24 -2.18
N LEU A 74 -4.02 -6.48 -1.03
CA LEU A 74 -3.40 -6.30 0.29
C LEU A 74 -2.17 -7.19 0.49
N GLN A 75 -2.21 -8.43 0.02
CA GLN A 75 -1.04 -9.32 0.09
C GLN A 75 0.12 -8.81 -0.75
N LYS A 76 -0.13 -8.27 -1.96
CA LYS A 76 0.92 -7.67 -2.80
C LYS A 76 1.54 -6.45 -2.11
N LEU A 77 0.73 -5.56 -1.54
CA LEU A 77 1.21 -4.41 -0.79
C LEU A 77 2.05 -4.83 0.43
N ARG A 78 1.54 -5.78 1.22
CA ARG A 78 2.26 -6.29 2.39
C ARG A 78 3.59 -6.93 2.00
N ARG A 79 3.63 -7.71 0.92
CA ARG A 79 4.86 -8.35 0.46
C ARG A 79 5.91 -7.32 0.05
N ALA A 80 5.50 -6.30 -0.69
CA ALA A 80 6.41 -5.22 -1.09
C ALA A 80 7.02 -4.51 0.12
N LEU A 81 6.26 -4.33 1.20
CA LEU A 81 6.72 -3.71 2.46
C LEU A 81 7.50 -4.68 3.37
N GLN A 82 7.25 -5.99 3.31
CA GLN A 82 7.97 -6.99 4.11
C GLN A 82 9.33 -7.37 3.52
N GLU A 83 9.46 -7.32 2.19
CA GLU A 83 10.76 -7.51 1.52
C GLU A 83 11.78 -6.44 1.98
N ASP A 84 11.32 -5.24 2.33
CA ASP A 84 12.14 -4.17 2.94
C ASP A 84 12.64 -4.53 4.35
N ALA A 85 11.73 -4.96 5.23
CA ALA A 85 12.08 -5.29 6.62
C ALA A 85 13.05 -6.47 6.73
N ALA A 86 13.02 -7.38 5.75
CA ALA A 86 13.92 -8.53 5.68
C ALA A 86 15.29 -8.22 5.04
N LEU A 87 15.42 -7.13 4.28
CA LEU A 87 16.69 -6.68 3.69
C LEU A 87 17.54 -5.87 4.67
N LEU A 88 16.92 -5.35 5.73
CA LEU A 88 17.54 -4.56 6.80
C LEU A 88 17.86 -5.39 8.06
N ALA A 89 17.52 -6.68 8.08
CA ALA A 89 17.73 -7.60 9.21
C ALA A 89 18.93 -8.53 8.97
#